data_AF-A0A8D8P7M9-F1
#
_entry.id   AF-A0A8D8P7M9-F1
#
_cell.length_a   1.000
_cell.length_b   1.000
_cell.length_c   1.000
_cell.angle_alpha   90.00
_cell.angle_beta   90.00
_cell.angle_gamma   90.00
#
_symmetry.space_group_name_H-M   'P 1'
#
loop_
_entity.id
_entity.type
_entity.pdbx_description
1 polymer ?
#
loop_
_entity_poly.entity_id
_entity_poly.type
_entity_poly.pdbx_seq_one_letter_code
_entity_poly.pdbx_strand_id
1 'polypeptide(L)'
;MIQTTKILLFFELLVLMALLCNGQPTKSTLPSRYQCGHANSPKILLGPGVSIGEMSWTALIQYRKPNGDQYFDCAGSLINERYVLTAAHCVRGIPRAWTMLVDAD
;
A
#
# COMPACT_ATOMS: atom_id res chain seq x y z
N MET A 1 -16.43 39.22 28.47
CA MET A 1 -15.68 38.25 29.31
C MET A 1 -16.05 36.77 29.06
N ILE A 2 -16.96 36.46 28.13
CA ILE A 2 -17.39 35.07 27.81
C ILE A 2 -16.71 34.53 26.53
N GLN A 3 -16.25 35.41 25.63
CA GLN A 3 -15.64 35.02 24.36
C GLN A 3 -14.19 34.51 24.50
N THR A 4 -13.41 35.10 25.41
CA THR A 4 -12.02 34.71 25.68
C THR A 4 -11.94 33.31 26.31
N THR A 5 -12.87 32.99 27.21
CA THR A 5 -12.99 31.66 27.85
C THR A 5 -13.37 30.58 26.85
N LYS A 6 -14.23 30.86 25.85
CA LYS A 6 -14.54 29.90 24.78
C LYS A 6 -13.34 29.62 23.87
N ILE A 7 -12.54 30.65 23.55
CA ILE A 7 -11.33 30.51 22.74
C ILE A 7 -10.28 29.69 23.50
N LEU A 8 -10.04 30.00 24.78
CA LEU A 8 -9.14 29.24 25.64
C LEU A 8 -9.54 27.77 25.74
N LEU A 9 -10.82 27.47 25.96
CA LEU A 9 -11.32 26.09 25.98
C LEU A 9 -11.12 25.36 24.65
N PHE A 10 -11.27 26.06 23.51
CA PHE A 10 -11.04 25.47 22.19
C PHE A 10 -9.55 25.18 21.93
N PHE A 11 -8.66 26.09 22.33
CA PHE A 11 -7.22 25.87 22.27
C PHE A 11 -6.78 24.72 23.17
N GLU A 12 -7.30 24.63 24.39
CA GLU A 12 -7.03 23.50 25.29
C GLU A 12 -7.52 22.18 24.71
N LEU A 13 -8.72 22.15 24.09
CA LEU A 13 -9.20 20.95 23.39
C LEU A 13 -8.33 20.58 22.20
N LEU A 14 -7.87 21.55 21.40
CA LEU A 14 -6.97 21.31 20.27
C LEU A 14 -5.60 20.78 20.74
N VAL A 15 -5.05 21.32 21.83
CA VAL A 15 -3.80 20.85 22.42
C VAL A 15 -3.97 19.44 22.97
N LEU A 16 -5.08 19.15 23.66
CA LEU A 16 -5.42 17.79 24.10
C LEU A 16 -5.59 16.82 22.92
N MET A 17 -6.26 17.23 21.84
CA MET A 17 -6.40 16.42 20.64
C MET A 17 -5.05 16.18 19.94
N ALA A 18 -4.15 17.16 19.93
CA ALA A 18 -2.80 17.01 19.38
C ALA A 18 -1.91 16.11 20.26
N LEU A 19 -2.06 16.17 21.58
CA LEU A 19 -1.35 15.31 22.54
C LEU A 19 -1.89 13.86 22.55
N LEU A 20 -3.20 13.67 22.31
CA LEU A 20 -3.82 12.36 22.13
C LEU A 20 -3.59 11.80 20.72
N CYS A 21 -3.41 12.66 19.72
CA CYS A 21 -2.91 12.30 18.40
C CYS A 21 -1.38 12.13 18.48
N ASN A 22 -0.94 11.13 19.24
CA ASN A 22 0.35 10.52 18.99
C ASN A 22 0.26 9.97 17.57
N GLY A 23 0.76 10.74 16.59
CA GLY A 23 1.02 10.22 15.26
C GLY A 23 1.92 9.01 15.44
N GLN A 24 1.34 7.81 15.38
CA GLN A 24 2.13 6.59 15.38
C GLN A 24 3.13 6.73 14.23
N PRO A 25 4.43 6.47 14.46
CA PRO A 25 5.31 6.23 13.33
C PRO A 25 4.68 5.07 12.58
N THR A 26 4.12 5.37 11.40
CA THR A 26 3.48 4.36 10.58
C THR A 26 4.57 3.37 10.23
N LYS A 27 4.53 2.18 10.86
CA LYS A 27 5.33 1.06 10.37
C LYS A 27 4.88 0.90 8.92
N SER A 28 5.78 1.17 7.97
CA SER A 28 5.44 0.99 6.57
C SER A 28 5.00 -0.46 6.39
N THR A 29 3.78 -0.67 5.88
CA THR A 29 3.30 -2.01 5.52
C THR A 29 4.28 -2.68 4.54
N LEU A 30 4.98 -1.86 3.77
CA LEU A 30 5.96 -2.30 2.80
C LEU A 30 7.32 -2.67 3.46
N PRO A 31 7.97 -3.76 3.00
CA PRO A 31 9.27 -4.20 3.47
C PRO A 31 10.36 -3.16 3.21
N SER A 32 11.24 -3.00 4.20
CA SER A 32 12.37 -2.09 4.09
C SER A 32 13.31 -2.48 2.95
N ARG A 33 14.05 -1.50 2.39
CA ARG A 33 15.05 -1.74 1.32
C ARG A 33 16.04 -2.88 1.62
N TYR A 34 16.31 -3.16 2.90
CA TYR A 34 17.31 -4.13 3.33
C TYR A 34 16.74 -5.48 3.79
N GLN A 35 15.42 -5.65 3.79
CA GLN A 35 14.76 -6.90 4.15
C GLN A 35 14.03 -7.44 2.92
N CYS A 36 14.56 -8.48 2.30
CA CYS A 36 14.01 -9.09 1.09
C CYS A 36 13.91 -10.61 1.22
N GLY A 37 13.04 -11.23 0.42
CA GLY A 37 12.96 -12.69 0.28
C GLY A 37 12.51 -13.46 1.53
N HIS A 38 11.99 -12.78 2.55
CA HIS A 38 11.47 -13.44 3.74
C HIS A 38 10.02 -13.88 3.51
N ALA A 39 9.83 -15.17 3.24
CA ALA A 39 8.50 -15.77 3.19
C ALA A 39 7.97 -15.94 4.62
N ASN A 40 6.70 -15.58 4.84
CA ASN A 40 6.06 -15.70 6.16
C ASN A 40 5.60 -17.13 6.50
N SER A 41 5.98 -18.14 5.70
CA SER A 41 5.59 -19.54 5.88
C SER A 41 6.81 -20.42 6.21
N PRO A 42 6.80 -21.15 7.34
CA PRO A 42 7.59 -22.35 7.45
C PRO A 42 6.83 -23.45 6.73
N LYS A 43 7.47 -24.14 5.78
CA LYS A 43 7.15 -25.51 5.32
C LYS A 43 6.53 -25.65 3.93
N ILE A 44 7.13 -26.59 3.19
CA ILE A 44 6.65 -27.23 1.97
C ILE A 44 5.24 -27.77 2.23
N LEU A 45 4.24 -27.09 1.69
CA LEU A 45 2.90 -27.62 1.56
C LEU A 45 2.93 -28.60 0.39
N LEU A 46 2.74 -29.89 0.65
CA LEU A 46 2.49 -30.90 -0.38
C LEU A 46 1.11 -30.63 -1.01
N GLY A 47 1.06 -29.65 -1.91
CA GLY A 47 -0.14 -29.25 -2.64
C GLY A 47 0.15 -28.04 -3.55
N PRO A 48 -0.69 -27.77 -4.55
CA PRO A 48 -0.47 -26.69 -5.52
C PRO A 48 -0.78 -25.28 -4.96
N GLY A 49 -1.04 -25.15 -3.66
CA GLY A 49 -1.55 -23.93 -3.04
C GLY A 49 -0.46 -23.11 -2.35
N VAL A 50 -0.58 -21.78 -2.47
CA VAL A 50 0.22 -20.79 -1.74
C VAL A 50 -0.64 -20.21 -0.61
N SER A 51 -0.08 -20.08 0.59
CA SER A 51 -0.76 -19.46 1.73
C SER A 51 -0.82 -17.93 1.58
N ILE A 52 -1.85 -17.29 2.14
CA ILE A 52 -1.95 -15.83 2.14
C ILE A 52 -0.70 -15.23 2.81
N GLY A 53 -0.01 -14.31 2.13
CA GLY A 53 1.20 -13.67 2.64
C GLY A 53 2.48 -14.51 2.58
N GLU A 54 2.45 -15.71 1.99
CA GLU A 54 3.65 -16.54 1.76
C GLU A 54 4.60 -15.90 0.74
N MET A 55 4.03 -15.30 -0.31
CA MET A 55 4.75 -14.53 -1.31
C MET A 55 4.44 -13.04 -1.11
N SER A 56 4.88 -12.48 0.03
CA SER A 56 4.62 -11.10 0.47
C SER A 56 5.23 -10.01 -0.42
N TRP A 57 6.00 -10.38 -1.44
CA TRP A 57 6.47 -9.45 -2.47
C TRP A 57 5.57 -9.44 -3.71
N THR A 58 4.46 -10.19 -3.75
CA THR A 58 3.59 -10.27 -4.92
C THR A 58 2.82 -8.97 -5.10
N ALA A 59 2.88 -8.40 -6.32
CA ALA A 59 2.09 -7.24 -6.70
C ALA A 59 1.11 -7.60 -7.82
N LEU A 60 -0.10 -7.07 -7.73
CA LEU A 60 -1.14 -7.19 -8.75
C LEU A 60 -1.23 -5.89 -9.55
N ILE A 61 -1.28 -6.00 -10.88
CA ILE A 61 -1.36 -4.83 -11.77
C ILE A 61 -2.75 -4.77 -12.38
N GLN A 62 -3.45 -3.68 -12.08
CA GLN A 62 -4.79 -3.40 -12.58
C GLN A 62 -4.76 -2.36 -13.69
N TYR A 63 -5.50 -2.62 -14.76
CA TYR A 63 -5.76 -1.68 -15.84
C TYR A 63 -7.19 -1.20 -15.78
N ARG A 64 -7.37 0.13 -15.71
CA ARG A 64 -8.67 0.78 -15.73
C ARG A 64 -8.84 1.59 -17.01
N LYS A 65 -9.86 1.23 -17.80
CA LYS A 65 -10.26 1.93 -19.01
C LYS A 65 -11.04 3.21 -18.70
N PRO A 66 -11.15 4.16 -19.65
CA PRO A 66 -11.90 5.41 -19.46
C PRO A 66 -13.39 5.20 -19.20
N ASN A 67 -13.96 4.10 -19.70
CA ASN A 67 -15.37 3.74 -19.48
C ASN A 67 -15.63 3.13 -18.09
N GLY A 68 -14.58 2.98 -17.26
CA GLY A 68 -14.67 2.40 -15.92
C GLY A 68 -14.37 0.91 -15.83
N ASP A 69 -14.22 0.21 -16.96
CA ASP A 69 -13.88 -1.22 -16.96
C ASP A 69 -12.50 -1.44 -16.33
N GLN A 70 -12.41 -2.42 -15.46
CA GLN A 70 -11.17 -2.82 -14.79
C GLN A 70 -10.86 -4.28 -15.11
N TYR A 71 -9.58 -4.58 -15.31
CA TYR A 71 -9.13 -5.96 -15.46
C TYR A 71 -7.69 -6.12 -14.97
N PHE A 72 -7.35 -7.38 -14.65
CA PHE A 72 -6.05 -7.79 -14.16
C PHE A 72 -5.45 -8.77 -15.16
N ASP A 73 -4.30 -8.42 -15.72
CA ASP A 73 -3.65 -9.24 -16.76
C ASP A 73 -2.14 -9.40 -16.53
N CYS A 74 -1.62 -8.72 -15.51
CA CYS A 74 -0.21 -8.76 -15.16
C CYS A 74 0.01 -8.76 -13.65
N ALA A 75 1.19 -9.24 -13.27
CA ALA A 75 1.68 -9.21 -11.91
C ALA A 75 3.06 -8.54 -11.86
N GLY A 76 3.56 -8.33 -10.65
CA GLY A 76 4.90 -7.83 -10.40
C GLY A 76 5.45 -8.33 -9.07
N SER A 77 6.66 -7.87 -8.74
CA SER A 77 7.31 -8.14 -7.47
C SER A 77 7.81 -6.86 -6.82
N LEU A 78 7.43 -6.63 -5.58
CA LEU A 78 7.91 -5.51 -4.77
C LEU A 78 9.39 -5.73 -4.44
N ILE A 79 10.25 -4.81 -4.91
CA ILE A 79 11.71 -4.90 -4.70
C ILE A 79 12.20 -3.96 -3.58
N ASN A 80 11.35 -3.03 -3.13
CA ASN A 80 11.52 -2.18 -1.95
C ASN A 80 10.21 -1.42 -1.66
N GLU A 81 10.21 -0.52 -0.69
CA GLU A 81 9.07 0.31 -0.26
C GLU A 81 8.42 1.20 -1.35
N ARG A 82 8.96 1.29 -2.57
CA ARG A 82 8.49 2.22 -3.61
C ARG A 82 8.43 1.65 -5.02
N TYR A 83 9.07 0.52 -5.27
CA TYR A 83 9.28 0.02 -6.62
C TYR A 83 8.80 -1.42 -6.76
N VAL A 84 8.04 -1.65 -7.84
CA VAL A 84 7.61 -2.97 -8.29
C VAL A 84 8.30 -3.29 -9.61
N LEU A 85 8.92 -4.47 -9.68
CA LEU A 85 9.48 -5.05 -10.89
C LEU A 85 8.39 -5.81 -11.66
N THR A 86 8.26 -5.58 -12.95
CA THR A 86 7.31 -6.28 -13.83
C THR A 86 7.88 -6.42 -15.25
N ALA A 87 7.17 -7.14 -16.12
CA ALA A 87 7.56 -7.31 -17.51
C ALA A 87 7.30 -6.04 -18.33
N ALA A 88 8.18 -5.75 -19.29
CA ALA A 88 8.05 -4.56 -20.14
C ALA A 88 6.75 -4.55 -20.96
N HIS A 89 6.24 -5.73 -21.36
CA HIS A 89 4.99 -5.84 -22.11
C HIS A 89 3.75 -5.54 -21.27
N CYS A 90 3.84 -5.58 -19.94
CA CYS A 90 2.75 -5.17 -19.05
C CYS A 90 2.57 -3.65 -19.03
N VAL A 91 3.63 -2.88 -19.27
CA VAL A 91 3.60 -1.41 -19.16
C VAL A 91 3.66 -0.69 -20.49
N ARG A 92 4.18 -1.34 -21.53
CA ARG A 92 4.35 -0.76 -22.87
C ARG A 92 3.05 -0.86 -23.66
N GLY A 93 2.68 0.23 -24.34
CA GLY A 93 1.54 0.23 -25.28
C GLY A 93 0.19 0.48 -24.62
N ILE A 94 0.16 0.83 -23.34
CA ILE A 94 -1.08 1.20 -22.64
C ILE A 94 -1.56 2.56 -23.17
N PRO A 95 -2.83 2.68 -23.59
CA PRO A 95 -3.38 3.97 -24.02
C PRO A 95 -3.34 5.00 -22.89
N ARG A 96 -2.99 6.26 -23.21
CA ARG A 96 -2.86 7.35 -22.21
C ARG A 96 -4.13 7.62 -21.41
N ALA A 97 -5.29 7.28 -21.95
CA ALA A 97 -6.58 7.47 -21.30
C ALA A 97 -6.83 6.44 -20.18
N TRP A 98 -6.01 5.39 -20.08
CA TRP A 98 -6.17 4.34 -19.09
C TRP A 98 -5.38 4.67 -17.83
N THR A 99 -5.88 4.24 -16.68
CA THR A 99 -5.16 4.30 -15.41
C THR A 99 -4.56 2.93 -15.11
N MET A 100 -3.29 2.89 -14.72
CA MET A 100 -2.66 1.71 -14.14
C MET A 100 -2.61 1.87 -12.62
N LEU A 101 -3.05 0.84 -11.89
CA LEU A 101 -2.94 0.76 -10.44
C LEU A 101 -2.12 -0.48 -10.08
N VAL A 102 -1.33 -0.37 -9.02
CA VAL A 102 -0.47 -1.45 -8.53
C VAL A 102 -0.80 -1.67 -7.07
N ASP A 103 -1.29 -2.86 -6.77
CA ASP A 103 -1.62 -3.30 -5.41
C ASP A 103 -0.55 -4.29 -4.96
N ALA A 104 0.22 -3.90 -3.93
CA ALA A 104 1.23 -4.75 -3.31
C ALA A 104 0.97 -4.77 -1.79
N ASP A 105 0.68 -5.95 -1.25
CA ASP A 105 0.40 -6.21 0.16
C ASP A 105 1.66 -6.58 0.95
#